data_AF-A0A838KP08-F1
#
_entry.id   AF-A0A838KP08-F1
#
_cell.length_a   1.000
_cell.length_b   1.000
_cell.length_c   1.000
_cell.angle_alpha   90.00
_cell.angle_beta   90.00
_cell.angle_gamma   90.00
#
_symmetry.space_group_name_H-M   'P 1'
#
loop_
_entity.id
_entity.type
_entity.pdbx_description
1 polymer ?
#
loop_
_entity_poly.entity_id
_entity_poly.type
_entity_poly.pdbx_seq_one_letter_code
_entity_poly.pdbx_strand_id
1 'polypeptide(L)' 'SFILPGGDKGAALLHVARTVVRRAERSAWSAYEAHADTMNPVAIRYLNRLSDLLFILARYSNRADGDVLWQPGGDHDRD' A
#
# COMPACT_ATOMS: atom_id res chain seq x y z
N SER A 1 7.61 0.63 -13.41
CA SER A 1 8.33 1.29 -12.30
C SER A 1 7.42 1.40 -11.08
N PHE A 2 7.96 1.66 -9.89
CA PHE A 2 7.14 2.06 -8.74
C PHE A 2 6.53 3.44 -8.98
N ILE A 3 5.44 3.73 -8.27
CA ILE A 3 4.83 5.06 -8.24
C ILE A 3 5.22 5.72 -6.92
N LEU A 4 5.62 6.99 -6.96
CA LEU A 4 5.84 7.77 -5.76
C LEU A 4 4.49 8.07 -5.11
N PRO A 5 4.28 7.71 -3.83
CA PRO A 5 2.99 7.88 -3.17
C PRO A 5 2.69 9.37 -2.96
N GLY A 6 1.69 9.88 -3.68
CA GLY A 6 1.34 11.29 -3.68
C GLY A 6 0.29 11.62 -4.74
N GLY A 7 0.29 12.85 -5.22
CA GLY A 7 -0.72 13.38 -6.14
C GLY A 7 -1.83 14.12 -5.39
N ASP A 8 -3.08 13.88 -5.73
CA ASP A 8 -4.23 14.48 -5.04
C ASP A 8 -4.29 14.05 -3.56
N LYS A 9 -4.93 14.87 -2.71
CA LYS A 9 -5.12 14.60 -1.28
C LYS A 9 -5.78 13.24 -1.04
N GLY A 10 -6.75 12.85 -1.87
CA GLY A 10 -7.40 11.53 -1.80
C GLY A 10 -6.42 10.39 -2.06
N ALA A 11 -5.61 10.49 -3.12
CA ALA A 11 -4.62 9.49 -3.47
C ALA A 11 -3.53 9.34 -2.40
N ALA A 12 -3.03 10.45 -1.86
CA ALA A 12 -2.05 10.46 -0.79
C ALA A 12 -2.58 9.75 0.47
N LEU A 13 -3.82 10.03 0.89
CA LEU A 13 -4.45 9.36 2.03
C LEU A 13 -4.71 7.87 1.78
N LEU A 14 -5.05 7.48 0.55
CA LEU A 14 -5.20 6.07 0.16
C LEU A 14 -3.86 5.33 0.22
N HIS A 15 -2.75 5.98 -0.17
CA HIS A 15 -1.41 5.43 0.02
C HIS A 15 -1.04 5.27 1.50
N VAL A 16 -1.40 6.23 2.37
CA VAL A 16 -1.22 6.09 3.83
C VAL A 16 -2.06 4.93 4.37
N ALA A 17 -3.34 4.84 4.02
CA ALA A 17 -4.20 3.74 4.41
C ALA A 17 -3.62 2.39 3.97
N ARG A 18 -3.06 2.31 2.75
CA ARG A 18 -2.39 1.12 2.24
C ARG A 18 -1.23 0.68 3.14
N THR A 19 -0.36 1.60 3.56
CA THR A 19 0.78 1.22 4.43
C THR A 19 0.32 0.77 5.82
N VAL A 20 -0.75 1.37 6.35
CA VAL A 20 -1.38 0.95 7.61
C VAL A 20 -1.99 -0.45 7.49
N VAL A 21 -2.72 -0.74 6.41
CA VAL A 21 -3.30 -2.09 6.17
C VAL A 21 -2.20 -3.14 6.03
N ARG A 22 -1.10 -2.85 5.32
CA ARG A 22 0.05 -3.78 5.24
C ARG A 22 0.73 -4.00 6.58
N ARG A 23 0.76 -2.98 7.46
CA ARG A 23 1.25 -3.13 8.83
C ARG A 23 0.31 -4.02 9.64
N ALA A 24 -1.00 -3.82 9.54
CA ALA A 24 -2.00 -4.67 10.18
C ALA A 24 -1.91 -6.12 9.70
N GLU A 25 -1.69 -6.36 8.40
CA GLU A 25 -1.49 -7.70 7.83
C GLU A 25 -0.31 -8.42 8.48
N ARG A 26 0.85 -7.76 8.61
CA ARG A 26 2.04 -8.34 9.27
C ARG A 26 1.78 -8.65 10.75
N SER A 27 1.13 -7.73 11.47
CA SER A 27 0.74 -7.96 12.86
C SER A 27 -0.25 -9.13 12.99
N ALA A 28 -1.18 -9.27 12.05
CA ALA A 28 -2.15 -10.35 12.04
C ALA A 28 -1.48 -11.71 11.77
N TRP A 29 -0.49 -11.77 10.87
CA TRP A 29 0.32 -12.99 10.68
C TRP A 29 1.13 -13.34 11.93
N SER A 30 1.77 -12.36 12.57
CA SER A 30 2.49 -12.59 13.83
C SER A 30 1.57 -13.08 14.95
N ALA A 31 0.34 -12.56 15.05
CA ALA A 31 -0.66 -13.06 15.98
C ALA A 31 -1.13 -14.49 15.61
N TYR A 32 -1.30 -14.77 14.32
CA TYR A 32 -1.70 -16.09 13.82
C TYR A 32 -0.66 -17.16 14.14
N GLU A 33 0.63 -16.83 14.10
CA GLU A 33 1.70 -17.77 14.51
C GLU A 33 1.54 -18.23 15.98
N ALA A 34 1.03 -17.36 16.86
CA ALA A 34 0.83 -17.68 18.28
C ALA A 34 -0.55 -18.28 18.60
N HIS A 35 -1.57 -18.01 17.78
CA HIS A 35 -2.98 -18.29 18.10
C HIS A 35 -3.77 -18.88 16.91
N ALA A 36 -3.12 -19.67 16.06
CA ALA A 36 -3.70 -20.18 14.81
C ALA A 36 -5.03 -20.93 14.97
N ASP A 37 -5.21 -21.64 16.08
CA ASP A 37 -6.40 -22.44 16.42
C ASP A 37 -7.66 -21.60 16.68
N THR A 38 -7.49 -20.35 17.09
CA THR A 38 -8.59 -19.43 17.46
C THR A 38 -8.77 -18.26 16.48
N MET A 39 -7.87 -18.10 15.52
CA MET A 39 -7.88 -16.99 14.57
C MET A 39 -8.47 -17.37 13.21
N ASN A 40 -9.15 -16.40 12.56
CA ASN A 40 -9.70 -16.58 11.22
C ASN A 40 -8.66 -16.18 10.13
N PRO A 41 -8.09 -17.13 9.36
CA PRO A 41 -7.12 -16.81 8.31
C PRO A 41 -7.72 -16.06 7.12
N VAL A 42 -9.06 -16.09 6.93
CA VAL A 42 -9.74 -15.30 5.88
C VAL A 42 -9.58 -13.80 6.14
N ALA A 43 -9.59 -13.36 7.41
CA ALA A 43 -9.40 -11.95 7.76
C ALA A 43 -8.01 -11.45 7.35
N ILE A 44 -6.98 -12.28 7.49
CA ILE A 44 -5.61 -11.95 7.10
C ILE A 44 -5.49 -11.86 5.57
N ARG A 45 -6.11 -12.81 4.84
CA ARG A 45 -6.22 -12.75 3.38
C ARG A 45 -7.00 -11.52 2.89
N TYR A 46 -8.01 -11.09 3.64
CA TYR A 46 -8.74 -9.85 3.34
C TYR A 46 -7.83 -8.63 3.42
N LEU A 47 -7.02 -8.49 4.49
CA LEU A 47 -6.06 -7.38 4.62
C LEU A 47 -5.08 -7.33 3.45
N ASN A 48 -4.61 -8.50 3.01
CA ASN A 48 -3.74 -8.63 1.85
C ASN A 48 -4.40 -8.05 0.57
N ARG A 49 -5.62 -8.49 0.24
CA ARG A 49 -6.39 -8.01 -0.93
C ARG A 49 -6.82 -6.55 -0.80
N LEU A 50 -7.15 -6.09 0.40
CA LEU A 50 -7.49 -4.70 0.68
C LEU A 50 -6.30 -3.78 0.35
N SER A 51 -5.06 -4.20 0.66
CA SER A 51 -3.88 -3.39 0.32
C SER A 51 -3.68 -3.21 -1.18
N ASP A 52 -4.07 -4.20 -1.99
CA ASP A 52 -4.05 -4.12 -3.46
C ASP A 52 -5.17 -3.20 -3.97
N LEU A 53 -6.38 -3.33 -3.41
CA LEU A 53 -7.50 -2.45 -3.75
C LEU A 53 -7.18 -0.98 -3.43
N LEU A 54 -6.61 -0.70 -2.26
CA LEU A 54 -6.22 0.67 -1.88
C LEU A 54 -5.17 1.26 -2.84
N PHE A 55 -4.28 0.44 -3.38
CA PHE A 55 -3.35 0.88 -4.43
C PHE A 55 -4.10 1.24 -5.72
N ILE A 56 -5.04 0.40 -6.16
CA ILE A 56 -5.87 0.67 -7.35
C ILE A 56 -6.68 1.97 -7.16
N LEU A 57 -7.29 2.16 -5.99
CA LEU A 57 -8.07 3.35 -5.67
C LEU A 57 -7.20 4.61 -5.62
N ALA A 58 -5.97 4.53 -5.09
CA ALA A 58 -5.05 5.67 -5.09
C ALA A 58 -4.74 6.15 -6.52
N ARG A 59 -4.44 5.20 -7.42
CA ARG A 59 -4.20 5.49 -8.83
C ARG A 59 -5.44 6.02 -9.55
N TYR A 60 -6.60 5.47 -9.23
CA TYR A 60 -7.87 5.97 -9.76
C TYR A 60 -8.15 7.42 -9.31
N SER A 61 -7.83 7.75 -8.06
CA SER A 61 -7.93 9.11 -7.53
C SER A 61 -6.99 10.08 -8.27
N ASN A 62 -5.79 9.62 -8.64
CA ASN A 62 -4.82 10.39 -9.43
C ASN A 62 -5.10 10.41 -10.94
N ARG A 63 -6.18 9.82 -11.45
CA ARG A 63 -6.38 9.64 -12.90
C ARG A 63 -6.33 10.94 -13.74
N ALA A 64 -6.66 12.08 -13.13
CA ALA A 64 -6.68 13.37 -13.83
C ALA A 64 -5.26 13.92 -14.06
N ASP A 65 -4.40 13.85 -13.03
CA ASP A 65 -3.05 14.41 -13.06
C ASP A 65 -1.96 13.38 -13.37
N GLY A 66 -2.31 12.09 -13.25
CA GLY A 66 -1.40 10.97 -13.42
C GLY A 66 -0.57 10.64 -12.17
N ASP A 67 0.16 9.53 -12.26
CA ASP A 67 1.06 9.04 -11.20
C ASP A 67 2.52 9.41 -11.53
N VAL A 68 3.28 9.86 -10.52
CA VAL A 68 4.73 10.08 -10.69
C VAL A 68 5.47 8.76 -10.59
N LEU A 69 6.18 8.39 -11.66
CA LEU A 69 6.98 7.18 -11.68
C LEU A 69 8.31 7.41 -10.97
N TRP A 70 8.67 6.47 -10.10
CA TRP A 70 10.00 6.39 -9.51
C TRP A 70 11.05 6.14 -10.61
N GLN A 71 12.17 6.83 -10.54
CA GLN A 71 13.32 6.64 -11.42
C GLN A 71 14.47 6.03 -10.59
N PRO A 72 14.83 4.75 -10.81
CA PRO A 72 15.93 4.11 -10.10
C PRO A 72 17.26 4.79 -10.44
N GLY A 73 17.95 5.34 -9.44
CA GLY A 73 19.25 6.01 -9.62
C GLY A 73 19.19 7.28 -10.45
N GLY A 74 18.06 8.01 -10.42
CA GLY A 74 17.87 9.26 -11.18
C GLY A 74 18.99 10.27 -10.98
N ASP A 75 19.17 11.16 -11.97
CA ASP A 75 20.36 12.01 -12.13
C ASP A 75 20.77 12.70 -10.83
N HIS A 76 21.81 12.16 -10.21
CA HIS A 76 22.72 12.95 -9.41
C HIS A 76 23.56 13.74 -10.41
N ASP A 77 23.02 14.83 -10.95
CA ASP A 77 23.88 15.83 -11.59
C ASP A 77 24.89 16.26 -10.52
N ARG A 78 26.11 15.77 -10.71
CA ARG A 78 27.29 16.15 -9.96
C ARG A 78 27.67 17.53 -10.46
N ASP A 79 27.08 18.54 -9.86
CA ASP A 79 27.69 19.88 -9.83
C ASP A 79 28.86 19.90 -8.84
#